data_AF-A0A836VYM4-F1
#
_entry.id   AF-A0A836VYM4-F1
#
_cell.length_a   1.000
_cell.length_b   1.000
_cell.length_c   1.000
_cell.angle_alpha   90.00
_cell.angle_beta   90.00
_cell.angle_gamma   90.00
#
_symmetry.space_group_name_H-M   'P 1'
#
loop_
_entity.id
_entity.type
_entity.pdbx_description
1 polymer ?
#
loop_
_entity_poly.entity_id
_entity_poly.type
_entity_poly.pdbx_seq_one_letter_code
_entity_poly.pdbx_strand_id
1 'polypeptide(L)'
;MKNLINDVVRSSIYSGGSAKYGFLLLAQRVKGKESRRLLQLFSHAMSRDLKVFGDVAFKLIMNLKRNRVLKHQVDLLFSRMKIRVSLISLVFSAVLAMVARLFPIILLFMTSLSGGFSSLDFRIGFDEVGVFIALGVLSFVNTYFVSIIVFHDHPLILSFASLIVYVISYLLTSNLMRGV
;
A
#
# COMPACT_ATOMS: atom_id res chain seq x y z
N MET A 1 26.65 -8.37 -14.35
CA MET A 1 27.31 -7.06 -14.09
C MET A 1 28.81 -7.20 -13.81
N LYS A 2 29.24 -8.09 -12.91
CA LYS A 2 30.67 -8.35 -12.63
C LYS A 2 31.51 -8.64 -13.89
N ASN A 3 31.03 -9.50 -14.78
CA ASN A 3 31.78 -9.85 -16.01
C ASN A 3 31.96 -8.64 -16.94
N LEU A 4 30.91 -7.83 -17.14
CA LEU A 4 30.99 -6.60 -17.96
C LEU A 4 31.97 -5.56 -17.40
N ILE A 5 32.07 -5.43 -16.09
CA ILE A 5 33.02 -4.52 -15.44
C ILE A 5 34.44 -5.04 -15.65
N ASN A 6 34.66 -6.34 -15.43
CA ASN A 6 35.96 -6.96 -15.66
C ASN A 6 36.41 -6.85 -17.13
N ASP A 7 35.51 -7.05 -18.09
CA ASP A 7 35.87 -6.99 -19.51
C ASP A 7 36.25 -5.56 -19.94
N VAL A 8 35.52 -4.54 -19.48
CA VAL A 8 35.83 -3.14 -19.82
C VAL A 8 37.09 -2.63 -19.09
N VAL A 9 37.30 -3.05 -17.85
CA VAL A 9 38.52 -2.72 -17.09
C VAL A 9 39.73 -3.40 -17.72
N ARG A 10 39.61 -4.68 -18.09
CA ARG A 10 40.68 -5.44 -18.72
C ARG A 10 41.02 -4.85 -20.10
N SER A 11 40.01 -4.52 -20.92
CA SER A 11 40.25 -3.86 -22.22
C SER A 11 40.92 -2.50 -22.07
N SER A 12 40.54 -1.71 -21.05
CA SER A 12 41.13 -0.38 -20.77
C SER A 12 42.59 -0.48 -20.33
N ILE A 13 42.94 -1.50 -19.53
CA ILE A 13 44.32 -1.74 -19.07
C ILE A 13 45.20 -2.20 -20.24
N TYR A 14 44.73 -3.15 -21.05
CA TYR A 14 45.50 -3.68 -22.19
C TYR A 14 45.64 -2.69 -23.35
N SER A 15 44.68 -1.79 -23.55
CA SER A 15 44.73 -0.80 -24.64
C SER A 15 45.42 0.51 -24.27
N GLY A 16 45.91 0.66 -23.04
CA GLY A 16 46.44 1.93 -22.52
C GLY A 16 45.43 3.09 -22.54
N GLY A 17 44.13 2.77 -22.56
CA GLY A 17 43.06 3.77 -22.71
C GLY A 17 42.87 4.61 -21.44
N SER A 18 42.58 5.90 -21.59
CA SER A 18 42.24 6.76 -20.44
C SER A 18 41.00 6.22 -19.71
N ALA A 19 41.09 6.14 -18.38
CA ALA A 19 40.01 5.69 -17.49
C ALA A 19 38.69 6.44 -17.74
N LYS A 20 38.74 7.70 -18.24
CA LYS A 20 37.59 8.46 -18.72
C LYS A 20 36.71 7.65 -19.68
N TYR A 21 37.33 7.07 -20.71
CA TYR A 21 36.62 6.33 -21.76
C TYR A 21 36.05 5.01 -21.23
N GLY A 22 36.77 4.33 -20.32
CA GLY A 22 36.26 3.12 -19.65
C GLY A 22 34.97 3.39 -18.88
N PHE A 23 34.92 4.46 -18.08
CA PHE A 23 33.71 4.86 -17.36
C PHE A 23 32.57 5.27 -18.28
N LEU A 24 32.86 5.93 -19.40
CA LEU A 24 31.84 6.32 -20.38
C LEU A 24 31.22 5.10 -21.08
N LEU A 25 32.05 4.12 -21.47
CA LEU A 25 31.63 2.86 -22.07
C LEU A 25 30.78 2.02 -21.11
N LEU A 26 31.21 1.96 -19.84
CA LEU A 26 30.42 1.34 -18.77
C LEU A 26 29.07 2.02 -18.58
N ALA A 27 29.04 3.35 -18.59
CA ALA A 27 27.78 4.10 -18.47
C ALA A 27 26.80 3.77 -19.61
N GLN A 28 27.29 3.58 -20.84
CA GLN A 28 26.44 3.25 -21.99
C GLN A 28 25.86 1.83 -21.91
N ARG A 29 26.58 0.88 -21.28
CA ARG A 29 26.15 -0.53 -21.18
C ARG A 29 25.30 -0.84 -19.95
N VAL A 30 25.25 0.05 -18.95
CA VAL A 30 24.45 -0.15 -17.74
C VAL A 30 22.98 0.24 -17.98
N LYS A 31 22.06 -0.69 -17.67
CA LYS A 31 20.61 -0.49 -17.81
C LYS A 31 20.02 0.51 -16.80
N GLY A 32 20.65 0.67 -15.63
CA GLY A 32 20.19 1.57 -14.58
C GLY A 32 20.48 3.05 -14.88
N LYS A 33 19.43 3.89 -14.94
CA LYS A 33 19.55 5.34 -15.19
C LYS A 33 20.47 6.04 -14.17
N GLU A 34 20.41 5.67 -12.90
CA GLU A 34 21.25 6.28 -11.84
C GLU A 34 22.72 5.84 -11.95
N SER A 35 22.95 4.53 -12.08
CA SER A 35 24.28 3.96 -12.25
C SER A 35 24.97 4.54 -13.51
N ARG A 36 24.22 4.72 -14.60
CA ARG A 36 24.69 5.40 -15.81
C ARG A 36 25.10 6.85 -15.56
N ARG A 37 24.29 7.61 -14.81
CA ARG A 37 24.60 9.01 -14.43
C ARG A 37 25.85 9.11 -13.56
N LEU A 38 26.02 8.21 -12.59
CA LEU A 38 27.20 8.16 -11.72
C LEU A 38 28.48 7.84 -12.51
N LEU A 39 28.42 6.86 -13.42
CA LEU A 39 29.55 6.50 -14.26
C LEU A 39 29.96 7.65 -15.22
N GLN A 40 28.98 8.41 -15.74
CA GLN A 40 29.27 9.62 -16.52
C GLN A 40 29.94 10.71 -15.66
N LEU A 41 29.49 10.91 -14.41
CA LEU A 41 30.13 11.83 -13.47
C LEU A 41 31.60 11.47 -13.22
N PHE A 42 31.90 10.20 -12.95
CA PHE A 42 33.28 9.74 -12.75
C PHE A 42 34.14 9.91 -13.99
N SER A 43 33.57 9.66 -15.18
CA SER A 43 34.24 9.95 -16.46
C SER A 43 34.64 11.43 -16.58
N HIS A 44 33.75 12.34 -16.20
CA HIS A 44 34.00 13.79 -16.31
C HIS A 44 34.95 14.29 -15.22
N ALA A 45 34.88 13.73 -14.01
CA ALA A 45 35.82 14.02 -12.92
C ALA A 45 37.27 13.67 -13.32
N MET A 46 37.46 12.59 -14.08
CA MET A 46 38.77 12.15 -14.56
C MET A 46 39.35 13.02 -15.68
N SER A 47 38.54 13.84 -16.37
CA SER A 47 39.03 14.69 -17.48
C SER A 47 39.74 15.98 -17.06
N ARG A 48 39.95 16.24 -15.75
CA ARG A 48 40.57 17.48 -15.18
C ARG A 48 39.87 18.80 -15.52
N ASP A 49 38.76 18.75 -16.24
CA ASP A 49 37.98 19.93 -16.61
C ASP A 49 37.00 20.29 -15.48
N LEU A 50 37.52 21.02 -14.48
CA LEU A 50 36.81 21.37 -13.25
C LEU A 50 35.48 22.12 -13.51
N LYS A 51 35.42 22.94 -14.56
CA LYS A 51 34.19 23.66 -14.96
C LYS A 51 33.12 22.67 -15.43
N VAL A 52 33.46 21.80 -16.37
CA VAL A 52 32.53 20.82 -16.93
C VAL A 52 32.06 19.82 -15.86
N PHE A 53 32.97 19.41 -14.97
CA PHE A 53 32.60 18.58 -13.82
C PHE A 53 31.64 19.32 -12.87
N GLY A 54 31.92 20.58 -12.54
CA GLY A 54 31.06 21.41 -11.70
C GLY A 54 29.64 21.56 -12.24
N ASP A 55 29.50 21.84 -13.53
CA ASP A 55 28.19 21.99 -14.18
C ASP A 55 27.38 20.68 -14.17
N VAL A 56 28.03 19.55 -14.46
CA VAL A 56 27.38 18.23 -14.44
C VAL A 56 27.00 17.83 -13.02
N ALA A 57 27.88 18.04 -12.04
CA ALA A 57 27.63 17.76 -10.63
C ALA A 57 26.49 18.63 -10.08
N PHE A 58 26.49 19.94 -10.37
CA PHE A 58 25.43 20.85 -9.97
C PHE A 58 24.06 20.44 -10.55
N LYS A 59 24.02 20.08 -11.83
CA LYS A 59 22.79 19.57 -12.47
C LYS A 59 22.29 18.29 -11.82
N LEU A 60 23.18 17.39 -11.39
CA LEU A 60 22.82 16.17 -10.69
C LEU A 60 22.29 16.44 -9.28
N ILE A 61 22.95 17.32 -8.53
CA ILE A 61 22.50 17.75 -7.19
C ILE A 61 21.12 18.41 -7.28
N MET A 62 20.89 19.29 -8.26
CA MET A 62 19.57 19.92 -8.46
C MET A 62 18.48 18.89 -8.79
N ASN A 63 18.79 17.91 -9.64
CA ASN A 63 17.85 16.83 -9.95
C ASN A 63 17.58 15.93 -8.73
N LEU A 64 18.59 15.63 -7.92
CA LEU A 64 18.43 14.87 -6.68
C LEU A 64 17.61 15.65 -5.65
N LYS A 65 17.84 16.96 -5.51
CA LYS A 65 17.05 17.84 -4.65
C LYS A 65 15.59 17.85 -5.09
N ARG A 66 15.32 18.00 -6.39
CA ARG A 66 13.96 17.93 -6.94
C ARG A 66 13.30 16.56 -6.72
N ASN A 67 14.03 15.47 -6.93
CA ASN A 67 13.53 14.12 -6.67
C ASN A 67 13.24 13.89 -5.18
N ARG A 68 14.05 14.44 -4.28
CA ARG A 68 13.82 14.34 -2.83
C ARG A 68 12.54 15.06 -2.41
N VAL A 69 12.28 16.24 -2.98
CA VAL A 69 11.02 16.98 -2.75
C VAL A 69 9.83 16.19 -3.28
N LEU A 70 9.92 15.65 -4.51
CA LEU A 70 8.86 14.81 -5.07
C LEU A 70 8.60 13.57 -4.21
N LYS A 71 9.66 12.87 -3.79
CA LYS A 71 9.54 11.70 -2.91
C LYS A 71 8.81 12.05 -1.62
N HIS A 72 9.19 13.17 -0.99
CA HIS A 72 8.53 13.62 0.24
C HIS A 72 7.04 13.95 0.04
N GLN A 73 6.67 14.59 -1.08
CA GLN A 73 5.28 14.87 -1.41
C GLN A 73 4.47 13.58 -1.66
N VAL A 74 5.06 12.61 -2.36
CA VAL A 74 4.46 11.30 -2.62
C VAL A 74 4.28 10.51 -1.31
N ASP A 75 5.29 10.49 -0.44
CA ASP A 75 5.22 9.82 0.86
C ASP A 75 4.12 10.42 1.76
N LEU A 76 4.00 11.76 1.78
CA LEU A 76 2.92 12.45 2.50
C LEU A 76 1.54 12.10 1.94
N LEU A 77 1.40 12.01 0.62
CA LEU A 77 0.14 11.68 -0.04
C LEU A 77 -0.28 10.24 0.27
N PHE A 78 0.66 9.29 0.18
CA PHE A 78 0.42 7.90 0.59
C PHE A 78 0.08 7.78 2.08
N SER A 79 0.75 8.53 2.95
CA SER A 79 0.45 8.54 4.39
C SER A 79 -0.98 9.03 4.68
N ARG A 80 -1.40 10.12 4.04
CA ARG A 80 -2.79 10.62 4.17
C ARG A 80 -3.82 9.62 3.65
N MET A 81 -3.52 8.95 2.52
CA MET A 81 -4.39 7.93 1.94
C MET A 81 -4.53 6.72 2.86
N LYS A 82 -3.42 6.26 3.44
CA LYS A 82 -3.36 5.17 4.43
C LYS A 82 -4.26 5.45 5.65
N ILE A 83 -4.17 6.66 6.22
CA ILE A 83 -4.99 7.06 7.38
C ILE A 83 -6.48 7.09 7.02
N ARG A 84 -6.84 7.73 5.89
CA ARG A 84 -8.24 7.81 5.44
C ARG A 84 -8.85 6.43 5.21
N VAL A 85 -8.11 5.55 4.56
CA VAL A 85 -8.54 4.19 4.26
C VAL A 85 -8.74 3.36 5.53
N SER A 86 -7.79 3.46 6.48
CA SER A 86 -7.92 2.81 7.77
C SER A 86 -9.18 3.27 8.53
N LEU A 87 -9.41 4.59 8.60
CA LEU A 87 -10.61 5.15 9.24
C LEU A 87 -11.91 4.65 8.57
N ILE A 88 -11.98 4.67 7.24
CA ILE A 88 -13.16 4.20 6.51
C ILE A 88 -13.40 2.71 6.76
N SER A 89 -12.37 1.88 6.73
CA SER A 89 -12.48 0.44 7.02
C SER A 89 -12.99 0.17 8.45
N LEU A 90 -12.49 0.93 9.43
CA LEU A 90 -12.95 0.82 10.82
C LEU A 90 -14.41 1.24 10.97
N VAL A 91 -14.80 2.38 10.40
CA VAL A 91 -16.18 2.87 10.44
C VAL A 91 -17.11 1.89 9.72
N PHE A 92 -16.74 1.40 8.55
CA PHE A 92 -17.52 0.42 7.80
C PHE A 92 -17.73 -0.86 8.61
N SER A 93 -16.69 -1.35 9.28
CA SER A 93 -16.77 -2.51 10.18
C SER A 93 -17.72 -2.28 11.35
N ALA A 94 -17.67 -1.10 11.97
CA ALA A 94 -18.58 -0.74 13.07
C ALA A 94 -20.04 -0.63 12.59
N VAL A 95 -20.28 -0.03 11.41
CA VAL A 95 -21.61 0.05 10.80
C VAL A 95 -22.15 -1.34 10.48
N LEU A 96 -21.34 -2.23 9.91
CA LEU A 96 -21.70 -3.63 9.67
C LEU A 96 -22.08 -4.37 10.96
N ALA A 97 -21.36 -4.14 12.05
CA ALA A 97 -21.68 -4.73 13.35
C ALA A 97 -23.04 -4.23 13.88
N MET A 98 -23.34 -2.94 13.71
CA MET A 98 -24.66 -2.39 14.05
C MET A 98 -25.78 -2.97 13.18
N VAL A 99 -25.55 -3.09 11.87
CA VAL A 99 -26.53 -3.68 10.94
C VAL A 99 -26.79 -5.16 11.28
N ALA A 100 -25.74 -5.92 11.61
CA ALA A 100 -25.88 -7.31 12.06
C ALA A 100 -26.80 -7.44 13.28
N ARG A 101 -26.73 -6.49 14.22
CA ARG A 101 -27.58 -6.44 15.41
C ARG A 101 -28.99 -5.93 15.15
N LEU A 102 -29.16 -4.99 14.23
CA LEU A 102 -30.47 -4.47 13.85
C LEU A 102 -31.24 -5.41 12.90
N PHE A 103 -30.54 -6.35 12.27
CA PHE A 103 -31.11 -7.34 11.35
C PHE A 103 -32.37 -8.04 11.89
N PRO A 104 -32.41 -8.58 13.12
CA PRO A 104 -33.63 -9.19 13.66
C PRO A 104 -34.82 -8.23 13.80
N ILE A 105 -34.56 -6.95 14.12
CA ILE A 105 -35.60 -5.91 14.21
C ILE A 105 -36.14 -5.56 12.83
N ILE A 106 -35.25 -5.42 11.83
CA ILE A 106 -35.61 -5.16 10.43
C ILE A 106 -36.46 -6.30 9.88
N LEU A 107 -36.10 -7.54 10.20
CA LEU A 107 -36.81 -8.74 9.75
C LEU A 107 -38.21 -8.83 10.38
N LEU A 108 -38.35 -8.52 11.68
CA LEU A 108 -39.64 -8.39 12.36
C LEU A 108 -40.54 -7.30 11.76
N PHE A 109 -39.96 -6.18 11.31
CA PHE A 109 -40.72 -5.11 10.67
C PHE A 109 -41.18 -5.49 9.25
N MET A 110 -40.36 -6.23 8.50
CA MET A 110 -40.72 -6.71 7.16
C MET A 110 -41.79 -7.80 7.21
N THR A 111 -41.74 -8.69 8.19
CA THR A 111 -42.78 -9.73 8.35
C THR A 111 -44.11 -9.14 8.80
N SER A 112 -44.10 -8.13 9.68
CA SER A 112 -45.32 -7.43 10.11
C SER A 112 -45.97 -6.64 8.97
N LEU A 113 -45.19 -6.08 8.04
CA LEU A 113 -45.71 -5.43 6.83
C LEU A 113 -46.32 -6.41 5.82
N SER A 114 -45.83 -7.66 5.78
CA SER A 114 -46.25 -8.66 4.78
C SER A 114 -47.57 -9.38 5.11
N GLY A 115 -48.18 -9.12 6.26
CA GLY A 115 -49.56 -9.52 6.56
C GLY A 115 -49.88 -11.03 6.59
N GLY A 116 -48.88 -11.91 6.64
CA GLY A 116 -49.09 -13.36 6.57
C GLY A 116 -48.27 -14.14 7.59
N PHE A 117 -48.87 -14.50 8.72
CA PHE A 117 -48.31 -15.45 9.67
C PHE A 117 -48.62 -16.89 9.23
N SER A 118 -47.61 -17.63 8.79
CA SER A 118 -47.49 -19.04 9.13
C SER A 118 -46.37 -19.16 10.15
N SER A 119 -46.76 -19.24 11.43
CA SER A 119 -45.92 -19.39 12.62
C SER A 119 -45.03 -20.64 12.65
N LEU A 120 -45.00 -21.42 11.57
CA LEU A 120 -44.17 -22.60 11.37
C LEU A 120 -42.85 -22.31 10.61
N ASP A 121 -42.78 -21.25 9.80
CA ASP A 121 -41.55 -20.92 9.03
C ASP A 121 -40.62 -19.93 9.74
N PHE A 122 -41.11 -19.16 10.72
CA PHE A 122 -40.27 -18.21 11.47
C PHE A 122 -39.27 -18.91 12.42
N ARG A 123 -39.44 -20.22 12.64
CA ARG A 123 -38.53 -21.08 13.40
C ARG A 123 -37.44 -21.72 12.54
N ILE A 124 -37.54 -21.66 11.21
CA ILE A 124 -36.48 -22.13 10.31
C ILE A 124 -35.43 -21.03 10.21
N GLY A 125 -34.61 -20.93 11.25
CA GLY A 125 -33.28 -20.34 11.18
C GLY A 125 -33.20 -18.83 11.30
N PHE A 126 -33.63 -18.26 12.43
CA PHE A 126 -32.92 -17.09 12.96
C PHE A 126 -31.50 -17.50 13.37
N ASP A 127 -30.65 -17.72 12.38
CA ASP A 127 -29.24 -17.99 12.61
C ASP A 127 -28.52 -16.64 12.73
N GLU A 128 -28.74 -15.96 13.86
CA GLU A 128 -28.02 -14.73 14.22
C GLU A 128 -26.50 -14.95 14.11
N VAL A 129 -26.05 -16.18 14.36
CA VAL A 129 -24.66 -16.61 14.20
C VAL A 129 -24.28 -16.63 12.72
N GLY A 130 -25.12 -17.15 11.84
CA GLY A 130 -24.93 -17.12 10.39
C GLY A 130 -24.80 -15.69 9.82
N VAL A 131 -25.67 -14.77 10.24
CA VAL A 131 -25.62 -13.35 9.83
C VAL A 131 -24.37 -12.66 10.37
N PHE A 132 -24.02 -12.94 11.64
CA PHE A 132 -22.80 -12.43 12.26
C PHE A 132 -21.54 -12.89 11.51
N ILE A 133 -21.48 -14.17 11.15
CA ILE A 133 -20.36 -14.74 10.39
C ILE A 133 -20.31 -14.15 8.98
N ALA A 134 -21.44 -14.09 8.27
CA ALA A 134 -21.49 -13.57 6.90
C ALA A 134 -21.02 -12.10 6.81
N LEU A 135 -21.50 -11.24 7.71
CA LEU A 135 -21.11 -9.83 7.76
C LEU A 135 -19.68 -9.64 8.28
N GLY A 136 -19.21 -10.51 9.18
CA GLY A 136 -17.82 -10.55 9.62
C GLY A 136 -16.85 -10.92 8.50
N VAL A 137 -17.17 -11.95 7.71
CA VAL A 137 -16.40 -12.36 6.53
C VAL A 137 -16.42 -11.26 5.47
N LEU A 138 -17.57 -10.62 5.23
CA LEU A 138 -17.68 -9.51 4.29
C LEU A 138 -16.80 -8.33 4.71
N SER A 139 -16.79 -7.98 6.01
CA SER A 139 -15.93 -6.93 6.56
C SER A 139 -14.43 -7.25 6.38
N PHE A 140 -14.04 -8.50 6.63
CA PHE A 140 -12.68 -8.97 6.45
C PHE A 140 -12.24 -8.90 4.99
N VAL A 141 -13.04 -9.44 4.07
CA VAL A 141 -12.71 -9.49 2.63
C VAL A 141 -12.66 -8.08 2.04
N ASN A 142 -13.60 -7.21 2.39
CA ASN A 142 -13.63 -5.85 1.87
C ASN A 142 -12.41 -5.04 2.39
N THR A 143 -12.09 -5.19 3.67
CA THR A 143 -10.89 -4.57 4.25
C THR A 143 -9.61 -5.13 3.64
N TYR A 144 -9.56 -6.42 3.33
CA TYR A 144 -8.42 -7.07 2.68
C TYR A 144 -8.15 -6.51 1.28
N PHE A 145 -9.18 -6.39 0.43
CA PHE A 145 -9.03 -5.81 -0.91
C PHE A 145 -8.56 -4.35 -0.85
N VAL A 146 -9.16 -3.57 0.04
CA VAL A 146 -8.78 -2.16 0.24
C VAL A 146 -7.34 -2.05 0.78
N SER A 147 -6.93 -2.97 1.65
CA SER A 147 -5.59 -2.99 2.24
C SER A 147 -4.51 -3.43 1.25
N ILE A 148 -4.81 -4.34 0.31
CA ILE A 148 -3.89 -4.68 -0.79
C ILE A 148 -3.53 -3.46 -1.62
N ILE A 149 -4.52 -2.61 -1.93
CA ILE A 149 -4.35 -1.43 -2.79
C ILE A 149 -3.49 -0.35 -2.10
N VAL A 150 -3.51 -0.31 -0.76
CA VAL A 150 -3.00 0.84 0.01
C VAL A 150 -1.76 0.51 0.84
N PHE A 151 -1.65 -0.71 1.36
CA PHE A 151 -0.61 -1.13 2.29
C PHE A 151 0.37 -2.16 1.75
N HIS A 152 0.19 -2.71 0.53
CA HIS A 152 1.04 -3.64 -0.25
C HIS A 152 1.84 -4.72 0.51
N ASP A 153 2.63 -4.35 1.52
CA ASP A 153 3.46 -5.21 2.38
C ASP A 153 2.66 -5.98 3.43
N HIS A 154 1.61 -5.39 4.04
CA HIS A 154 0.90 -6.02 5.19
C HIS A 154 -0.64 -5.92 5.14
N PRO A 155 -1.30 -6.46 4.11
CA PRO A 155 -2.76 -6.37 3.97
C PRO A 155 -3.54 -7.11 5.06
N LEU A 156 -2.97 -8.19 5.59
CA LEU A 156 -3.60 -9.06 6.59
C LEU A 156 -3.78 -8.38 7.95
N ILE A 157 -2.80 -7.58 8.39
CA ILE A 157 -2.83 -6.95 9.72
C ILE A 157 -4.02 -6.00 9.84
N LEU A 158 -4.28 -5.20 8.82
CA LEU A 158 -5.42 -4.28 8.79
C LEU A 158 -6.75 -5.03 8.80
N SER A 159 -6.82 -6.16 8.11
CA SER A 159 -8.02 -7.00 8.01
C SER A 159 -8.34 -7.70 9.33
N PHE A 160 -7.32 -8.13 10.08
CA PHE A 160 -7.51 -8.63 11.45
C PHE A 160 -7.93 -7.51 12.41
N ALA A 161 -7.35 -6.31 12.29
CA ALA A 161 -7.76 -5.17 13.11
C ALA A 161 -9.22 -4.79 12.88
N SER A 162 -9.70 -4.79 11.63
CA SER A 162 -11.10 -4.49 11.31
C SER A 162 -12.06 -5.57 11.83
N LEU A 163 -11.66 -6.85 11.78
CA LEU A 163 -12.43 -7.95 12.35
C LEU A 163 -12.53 -7.83 13.89
N ILE A 164 -11.42 -7.51 14.56
CA ILE A 164 -11.41 -7.24 16.01
C ILE A 164 -12.37 -6.10 16.34
N VAL A 165 -12.33 -5.01 15.57
CA VAL A 165 -13.24 -3.87 15.77
C VAL A 165 -14.70 -4.26 15.52
N TYR A 166 -14.99 -5.05 14.50
CA TYR A 166 -16.32 -5.61 14.26
C TYR A 166 -16.83 -6.42 15.46
N VAL A 167 -16.00 -7.31 16.03
CA VAL A 167 -16.36 -8.12 17.21
C VAL A 167 -16.59 -7.23 18.43
N ILE A 168 -15.69 -6.27 18.70
CA ILE A 168 -15.81 -5.35 19.84
C ILE A 168 -17.09 -4.51 19.71
N SER A 169 -17.34 -3.92 18.54
CA SER A 169 -18.56 -3.14 18.29
C SER A 169 -19.81 -3.99 18.46
N TYR A 170 -19.82 -5.22 17.94
CA TYR A 170 -20.96 -6.14 18.09
C TYR A 170 -21.24 -6.52 19.55
N LEU A 171 -20.21 -6.67 20.37
CA LEU A 171 -20.34 -6.92 21.82
C LEU A 171 -20.79 -5.67 22.59
N LEU A 172 -20.22 -4.50 22.27
CA LEU A 172 -20.59 -3.23 22.93
C LEU A 172 -22.04 -2.85 22.66
N THR A 173 -22.51 -2.97 21.42
CA THR A 173 -23.90 -2.69 21.06
C THR A 173 -24.88 -3.61 21.80
N SER A 174 -24.47 -4.85 22.10
CA SER A 174 -25.27 -5.79 22.90
C SER A 174 -25.50 -5.32 24.32
N ASN A 175 -24.50 -4.68 24.94
CA ASN A 175 -24.63 -4.14 26.30
C ASN A 175 -25.47 -2.86 26.32
N LEU A 176 -25.41 -2.05 25.25
CA LEU A 176 -26.19 -0.82 25.14
C LEU A 176 -27.70 -1.11 24.95
N MET A 177 -28.05 -2.14 24.17
CA MET A 177 -29.46 -2.51 23.93
C MET A 177 -30.13 -3.28 25.08
N ARG A 178 -29.35 -3.89 25.99
CA ARG A 178 -29.88 -4.56 27.20
C ARG A 178 -30.02 -3.63 28.42
N GLY A 179 -29.53 -2.39 28.32
CA GLY A 179 -29.49 -1.42 29.42
C GLY A 179 -30.68 -0.45 29.47
N VAL A 180 -31.78 -0.73 28.76
CA VAL A 180 -33.05 0.01 28.82
C VAL A 180 -34.16 -0.93 29.26
#